data_AF-A0A2A5M5Q9-F1
#
_entry.id   AF-A0A2A5M5Q9-F1
#
_cell.length_a   1.000
_cell.length_b   1.000
_cell.length_c   1.000
_cell.angle_alpha   90.00
_cell.angle_beta   90.00
_cell.angle_gamma   90.00
#
_symmetry.space_group_name_H-M   'P 1'
#
loop_
_entity.id
_entity.type
_entity.pdbx_description
1 polymer ?
#
loop_
_entity_poly.entity_id
_entity_poly.type
_entity_poly.pdbx_seq_one_letter_code
_entity_poly.pdbx_strand_id
1 'polypeptide(L)'
;VSIEPSGSTDQRGTPFENVKVLKMDPKFSDRLYLVNNAPGKQSGKGSQSVWNNPVGGAMEWDENSNVFIIDTKGEIRWYFDNDKLMNWDNIYNRGIMMGFHQNKDGALTWGFGQRYVKYDILGREIFNRKL
;
A
#
# COMPACT_ATOMS: atom_id res chain seq x y z
N VAL A 1 -12.87 -7.14 -0.68
CA VAL A 1 -11.45 -6.74 -0.49
C VAL A 1 -10.69 -8.03 -0.24
N SER A 2 -9.77 -8.39 -1.13
CA SER A 2 -8.85 -9.51 -0.89
C SER A 2 -7.72 -8.95 -0.03
N ILE A 3 -7.56 -9.42 1.20
CA ILE A 3 -6.45 -9.05 2.07
C ILE A 3 -5.75 -10.32 2.47
N GLU A 4 -4.53 -10.49 2.01
CA GLU A 4 -3.72 -11.65 2.38
C GLU A 4 -3.00 -11.40 3.72
N PRO A 5 -2.99 -12.38 4.64
CA PRO A 5 -2.18 -12.31 5.84
C PRO A 5 -0.68 -12.34 5.49
N SER A 6 0.14 -11.63 6.26
CA SER A 6 1.61 -11.61 6.09
C SER A 6 2.28 -12.90 6.55
N GLY A 7 1.60 -13.71 7.36
CA GLY A 7 2.16 -14.90 8.00
C GLY A 7 3.08 -14.58 9.18
N SER A 8 3.21 -13.30 9.57
CA SER A 8 3.96 -12.88 10.76
C SER A 8 3.13 -13.13 12.03
N THR A 9 3.78 -13.63 13.09
CA THR A 9 3.17 -13.75 14.42
C THR A 9 2.85 -12.40 15.06
N ASP A 10 3.45 -11.32 14.56
CA ASP A 10 3.18 -9.96 15.02
C ASP A 10 1.91 -9.37 14.38
N GLN A 11 1.39 -9.99 13.32
CA GLN A 11 0.12 -9.57 12.72
C GLN A 11 -1.03 -10.00 13.64
N ARG A 12 -1.56 -9.06 14.42
CA ARG A 12 -2.66 -9.30 15.38
C ARG A 12 -4.05 -9.13 14.81
N GLY A 13 -4.16 -8.77 13.54
CA GLY A 13 -5.44 -8.45 12.93
C GLY A 13 -5.34 -8.21 11.42
N THR A 14 -6.51 -8.09 10.80
CA THR A 14 -6.57 -7.57 9.43
C THR A 14 -6.37 -6.05 9.47
N PRO A 15 -5.72 -5.44 8.46
CA PRO A 15 -5.91 -4.03 8.20
C PRO A 15 -7.41 -3.75 8.28
N PHE A 16 -7.81 -2.65 8.94
CA PHE A 16 -9.21 -2.21 9.10
C PHE A 16 -10.00 -2.77 10.26
N GLU A 17 -9.43 -3.67 11.08
CA GLU A 17 -10.19 -4.30 12.15
C GLU A 17 -10.68 -3.31 13.23
N ASN A 18 -9.90 -2.28 13.54
CA ASN A 18 -10.31 -1.26 14.50
C ASN A 18 -9.60 0.07 14.26
N VAL A 19 -10.38 1.15 14.06
CA VAL A 19 -9.90 2.53 14.10
C VAL A 19 -10.51 3.22 15.31
N LYS A 20 -9.67 3.55 16.30
CA LYS A 20 -10.12 4.27 17.50
C LYS A 20 -9.99 5.77 17.30
N VAL A 21 -11.12 6.46 17.11
CA VAL A 21 -11.16 7.92 17.08
C VAL A 21 -10.95 8.45 18.50
N LEU A 22 -9.81 9.11 18.75
CA LEU A 22 -9.47 9.64 20.08
C LEU A 22 -10.06 11.03 20.33
N LYS A 23 -10.16 11.87 19.30
CA LYS A 23 -10.67 13.25 19.37
C LYS A 23 -11.23 13.66 18.01
N MET A 24 -12.41 14.26 17.98
CA MET A 24 -13.04 14.80 16.77
C MET A 24 -13.79 16.08 17.13
N ASP A 25 -13.27 17.21 16.67
CA ASP A 25 -13.94 18.52 16.76
C ASP A 25 -14.90 18.64 15.55
N PRO A 26 -16.17 19.05 15.75
CA PRO A 26 -17.17 19.14 14.68
C PRO A 26 -16.69 19.89 13.43
N LYS A 27 -15.80 20.88 13.57
CA LYS A 27 -15.26 21.65 12.44
C LYS A 27 -14.38 20.84 11.48
N PHE A 28 -13.98 19.64 11.86
CA PHE A 28 -13.17 18.72 11.05
C PHE A 28 -13.93 17.47 10.62
N SER A 29 -15.25 17.41 10.83
CA SER A 29 -16.07 16.23 10.55
C SER A 29 -16.11 15.79 9.08
N ASP A 30 -15.62 16.63 8.17
CA ASP A 30 -15.56 16.40 6.73
C ASP A 30 -14.22 15.82 6.24
N ARG A 31 -13.24 15.64 7.14
CA ARG A 31 -11.89 15.24 6.76
C ARG A 31 -11.80 13.77 6.35
N LEU A 32 -11.02 13.55 5.30
CA LEU A 32 -10.62 12.24 4.80
C LEU A 32 -9.10 12.14 4.84
N TYR A 33 -8.60 10.97 5.22
CA TYR A 33 -7.17 10.71 5.35
C TYR A 33 -6.79 9.48 4.53
N LEU A 34 -5.88 9.65 3.58
CA LEU A 34 -5.23 8.51 2.92
C LEU A 34 -4.19 7.93 3.87
N VAL A 35 -4.34 6.66 4.20
CA VAL A 35 -3.43 5.90 5.03
C VAL A 35 -2.75 4.87 4.15
N ASN A 36 -1.41 4.88 4.17
CA ASN A 36 -0.59 3.83 3.62
C ASN A 36 0.03 3.04 4.77
N ASN A 37 -0.27 1.75 4.85
CA ASN A 37 0.26 0.84 5.85
C ASN A 37 0.93 -0.37 5.20
N ALA A 38 2.15 -0.69 5.62
CA ALA A 38 2.80 -1.94 5.31
C ALA A 38 2.49 -2.96 6.42
N PRO A 39 1.84 -4.10 6.13
CA PRO A 39 1.46 -5.11 7.13
C PRO A 39 2.66 -5.86 7.74
N GLY A 40 3.89 -5.46 7.39
CA GLY A 40 5.14 -6.07 7.79
C GLY A 40 5.60 -7.16 6.82
N LYS A 41 6.82 -7.65 7.07
CA LYS A 41 7.53 -8.58 6.19
C LYS A 41 6.73 -9.84 5.89
N GLN A 42 6.32 -9.98 4.63
CA GLN A 42 5.66 -11.17 4.11
C GLN A 42 6.71 -12.23 3.77
N SER A 43 7.21 -12.93 4.79
CA SER A 43 8.36 -13.82 4.70
C SER A 43 8.25 -14.86 3.57
N GLY A 44 7.05 -15.35 3.26
CA GLY A 44 6.83 -16.33 2.17
C GLY A 44 6.91 -15.77 0.75
N LYS A 45 6.43 -14.54 0.50
CA LYS A 45 6.39 -13.93 -0.85
C LYS A 45 7.57 -12.98 -1.09
N GLY A 46 7.84 -12.10 -0.13
CA GLY A 46 8.91 -11.10 -0.22
C GLY A 46 10.32 -11.71 -0.29
N SER A 47 10.54 -12.86 0.36
CA SER A 47 11.87 -13.49 0.38
C SER A 47 12.21 -14.27 -0.89
N GLN A 48 11.25 -14.52 -1.79
CA GLN A 48 11.45 -15.37 -2.97
C GLN A 48 12.56 -14.86 -3.90
N SER A 49 12.69 -13.53 -4.04
CA SER A 49 13.69 -12.91 -4.91
C SER A 49 15.12 -13.00 -4.37
N VAL A 50 15.27 -13.09 -3.05
CA VAL A 50 16.56 -13.03 -2.35
C VAL A 50 16.98 -14.37 -1.73
N TRP A 51 16.10 -15.37 -1.72
CA TRP A 51 16.41 -16.69 -1.17
C TRP A 51 17.55 -17.35 -1.97
N ASN A 52 18.69 -17.59 -1.31
CA ASN A 52 19.90 -18.24 -1.84
C ASN A 52 20.62 -17.49 -2.98
N ASN A 53 20.31 -16.22 -3.20
CA ASN A 53 21.01 -15.37 -4.18
C ASN A 53 21.91 -14.34 -3.47
N PRO A 54 23.06 -13.94 -4.06
CA PRO A 54 23.85 -12.85 -3.53
C PRO A 54 23.00 -11.56 -3.51
N VAL A 55 22.84 -11.00 -2.33
CA VAL A 55 22.07 -9.78 -2.09
C VAL A 55 22.90 -8.55 -2.41
N GLY A 56 22.30 -7.63 -3.18
CA GLY A 56 22.81 -6.30 -3.46
C GLY A 56 21.65 -5.29 -3.50
N GLY A 57 21.90 -4.05 -3.10
CA GLY A 57 20.85 -3.05 -2.96
C GLY A 57 19.89 -3.36 -1.80
N ALA A 58 18.59 -3.18 -2.04
CA ALA A 58 17.53 -3.32 -1.03
C ALA A 58 16.35 -4.18 -1.54
N MET A 59 16.63 -5.23 -2.33
CA MET A 59 15.61 -6.09 -2.96
C MET A 59 14.75 -6.86 -1.92
N GLU A 60 15.23 -6.96 -0.69
CA GLU A 60 14.50 -7.54 0.45
C GLU A 60 13.34 -6.68 0.95
N TRP A 61 13.27 -5.40 0.54
CA TRP A 61 12.14 -4.50 0.80
C TRP A 61 10.98 -4.75 -0.17
N ASP A 62 10.47 -5.98 -0.11
CA ASP A 62 9.47 -6.48 -1.04
C ASP A 62 8.26 -7.04 -0.31
N GLU A 63 7.33 -6.14 -0.01
CA GLU A 63 6.15 -6.39 0.81
C GLU A 63 4.93 -5.81 0.11
N ASN A 64 3.75 -6.37 0.37
CA ASN A 64 2.51 -5.74 -0.05
C ASN A 64 2.23 -4.46 0.76
N SER A 65 1.31 -3.62 0.30
CA SER A 65 0.90 -2.40 1.00
C SER A 65 -0.61 -2.26 0.99
N ASN A 66 -1.18 -1.83 2.12
CA ASN A 66 -2.59 -1.56 2.29
C ASN A 66 -2.82 -0.05 2.23
N VAL A 67 -3.52 0.39 1.18
CA VAL A 67 -3.77 1.82 0.95
C VAL A 67 -5.27 2.07 0.91
N PHE A 68 -5.72 3.01 1.72
CA PHE A 68 -7.13 3.23 1.98
C PHE A 68 -7.38 4.66 2.44
N ILE A 69 -8.63 5.11 2.32
CA ILE A 69 -9.08 6.37 2.87
C ILE A 69 -10.02 6.10 4.04
N ILE A 70 -9.75 6.74 5.18
CA ILE A 70 -10.62 6.75 6.35
C ILE A 70 -11.24 8.13 6.55
N ASP A 71 -12.42 8.15 7.15
CA ASP A 71 -13.07 9.38 7.62
C ASP A 71 -12.87 9.61 9.12
N THR A 72 -13.47 10.68 9.65
CA THR A 72 -13.38 11.03 11.07
C THR A 72 -14.24 10.16 12.00
N LYS A 73 -15.02 9.22 11.45
CA LYS A 73 -15.74 8.19 12.21
C LYS A 73 -14.94 6.89 12.30
N GLY A 74 -13.78 6.83 11.64
CA GLY A 74 -12.97 5.62 11.52
C GLY A 74 -13.49 4.65 10.47
N GLU A 75 -14.42 5.09 9.61
CA GLU A 75 -15.01 4.28 8.55
C GLU A 75 -14.16 4.37 7.28
N ILE A 76 -14.02 3.25 6.58
CA ILE A 76 -13.32 3.21 5.30
C ILE A 76 -14.24 3.75 4.22
N ARG A 77 -13.72 4.69 3.44
CA ARG A 77 -14.42 5.33 2.32
C ARG A 77 -13.89 4.89 0.97
N TRP A 78 -12.69 4.34 0.93
CA TRP A 78 -12.04 3.91 -0.28
C TRP A 78 -10.89 2.94 0.03
N TYR A 79 -10.59 2.03 -0.90
CA TYR A 79 -9.48 1.09 -0.81
C TYR A 79 -8.84 0.91 -2.19
N PHE A 80 -7.51 0.86 -2.22
CA PHE A 80 -6.75 0.54 -3.43
C PHE A 80 -6.53 -0.96 -3.54
N ASP A 81 -7.03 -1.55 -4.62
CA ASP A 81 -6.87 -2.98 -4.92
C ASP A 81 -5.47 -3.28 -5.46
N ASN A 82 -4.53 -3.48 -4.54
CA ASN A 82 -3.12 -3.67 -4.85
C ASN A 82 -2.85 -4.94 -5.67
N ASP A 83 -3.65 -6.00 -5.47
CA ASP A 83 -3.50 -7.28 -6.17
C ASP A 83 -3.61 -7.13 -7.71
N LYS A 84 -4.23 -6.05 -8.20
CA LYS A 84 -4.28 -5.72 -9.64
C LYS A 84 -3.01 -5.09 -10.19
N LEU A 85 -2.18 -4.51 -9.33
CA LEU A 85 -0.96 -3.79 -9.70
C LEU A 85 0.31 -4.64 -9.47
N MET A 86 0.30 -5.47 -8.43
CA MET A 86 1.42 -6.34 -8.05
C MET A 86 1.38 -7.69 -8.78
N ASN A 87 2.56 -8.19 -9.12
CA ASN A 87 2.77 -9.54 -9.62
C ASN A 87 4.02 -10.14 -8.94
N TRP A 88 3.80 -11.13 -8.09
CA TRP A 88 4.86 -11.78 -7.32
C TRP A 88 5.85 -12.57 -8.18
N ASP A 89 5.45 -13.03 -9.37
CA ASP A 89 6.32 -13.76 -10.30
C ASP A 89 7.18 -12.83 -11.17
N ASN A 90 7.01 -11.50 -11.03
CA ASN A 90 7.79 -10.51 -11.77
C ASN A 90 8.45 -9.50 -10.81
N ILE A 91 9.77 -9.61 -10.66
CA ILE A 91 10.59 -8.76 -9.79
C ILE A 91 10.48 -7.26 -10.08
N TYR A 92 10.09 -6.87 -11.29
CA TYR A 92 9.88 -5.46 -11.64
C TYR A 92 8.48 -4.96 -11.30
N ASN A 93 7.51 -5.86 -11.08
CA ASN A 93 6.11 -5.54 -10.80
C ASN A 93 5.73 -5.86 -9.35
N ARG A 94 6.66 -5.74 -8.41
CA ARG A 94 6.45 -5.94 -6.97
C ARG A 94 7.28 -4.95 -6.16
N GLY A 95 7.10 -4.95 -4.84
CA GLY A 95 7.75 -4.02 -3.92
C GLY A 95 6.77 -3.26 -3.04
N ILE A 96 7.29 -2.76 -1.92
CA ILE A 96 6.54 -1.92 -0.98
C ILE A 96 6.16 -0.57 -1.62
N MET A 97 4.90 -0.15 -1.45
CA MET A 97 4.41 1.11 -1.99
C MET A 97 4.70 2.27 -1.04
N MET A 98 5.37 3.31 -1.53
CA MET A 98 5.75 4.47 -0.72
C MET A 98 5.69 5.78 -1.52
N GLY A 99 5.70 6.90 -0.79
CA GLY A 99 5.79 8.23 -1.41
C GLY A 99 4.50 8.69 -2.09
N PHE A 100 3.34 8.30 -1.56
CA PHE A 100 2.05 8.79 -2.04
C PHE A 100 1.99 10.32 -1.99
N HIS A 101 1.79 10.93 -3.15
CA HIS A 101 1.70 12.37 -3.31
C HIS A 101 0.50 12.72 -4.20
N GLN A 102 -0.31 13.69 -3.74
CA GLN A 102 -1.39 14.25 -4.55
C GLN A 102 -0.84 15.33 -5.48
N ASN A 103 -0.98 15.11 -6.78
CA ASN A 103 -0.56 16.05 -7.81
C ASN A 103 -1.57 17.20 -7.97
N LYS A 104 -1.17 18.24 -8.73
CA LYS A 104 -2.02 19.40 -9.04
C LYS A 104 -3.32 19.05 -9.77
N ASP A 105 -3.34 17.94 -10.51
CA ASP A 105 -4.54 17.42 -11.18
C ASP A 105 -5.39 16.50 -10.30
N GLY A 106 -5.07 16.40 -9.01
CA GLY A 106 -5.81 15.63 -8.01
C GLY A 106 -5.48 14.13 -7.99
N ALA A 107 -4.77 13.62 -9.00
CA ALA A 107 -4.33 12.24 -9.08
C ALA A 107 -3.15 11.95 -8.14
N LEU A 108 -3.01 10.70 -7.72
CA LEU A 108 -1.97 10.25 -6.81
C LEU A 108 -0.78 9.65 -7.58
N THR A 109 0.43 9.97 -7.15
CA THR A 109 1.67 9.33 -7.61
C THR A 109 2.36 8.65 -6.44
N TRP A 110 2.95 7.48 -6.67
CA TRP A 110 3.75 6.74 -5.70
C TRP A 110 4.77 5.85 -6.41
N GLY A 111 5.78 5.41 -5.65
CA GLY A 111 6.79 4.44 -6.10
C GLY A 111 6.60 3.10 -5.40
N PHE A 112 7.03 2.02 -6.06
CA PHE A 112 7.17 0.70 -5.44
C PHE A 112 8.16 -0.15 -6.23
N GLY A 113 9.07 -0.82 -5.51
CA GLY A 113 10.15 -1.60 -6.10
C GLY A 113 10.89 -0.83 -7.19
N GLN A 114 10.82 -1.31 -8.43
CA GLN A 114 11.48 -0.72 -9.59
C GLN A 114 10.55 0.13 -10.48
N ARG A 115 9.41 0.58 -9.93
CA ARG A 115 8.38 1.32 -10.67
C ARG A 115 7.93 2.57 -9.93
N TYR A 116 7.39 3.51 -10.70
CA TYR A 116 6.60 4.62 -10.21
C TYR A 116 5.37 4.80 -11.09
N VAL A 117 4.26 5.17 -10.47
CA VAL A 117 2.95 5.13 -11.11
C VAL A 117 2.11 6.34 -10.76
N LYS A 118 1.08 6.58 -11.55
CA LYS A 118 0.08 7.61 -11.30
C LYS A 118 -1.30 7.10 -11.62
N TYR A 119 -2.22 7.25 -10.66
CA TYR A 119 -3.62 6.86 -10.78
C TYR A 119 -4.52 7.95 -10.21
N ASP A 120 -5.75 8.03 -10.71
CA ASP A 120 -6.79 8.80 -10.03
C ASP A 120 -7.51 7.97 -8.95
N ILE A 121 -8.38 8.62 -8.18
CA ILE A 121 -9.09 7.97 -7.07
C ILE A 121 -10.11 6.92 -7.53
N LEU A 122 -10.46 6.87 -8.82
CA LEU A 122 -11.33 5.83 -9.36
C LEU A 122 -10.53 4.59 -9.79
N GLY A 123 -9.20 4.61 -9.65
CA GLY A 123 -8.32 3.51 -10.01
C GLY A 123 -7.93 3.48 -11.49
N ARG A 124 -8.17 4.56 -12.25
CA ARG A 124 -7.70 4.65 -13.63
C ARG A 124 -6.20 4.91 -13.66
N GLU A 125 -5.47 4.09 -14.41
CA GLU A 125 -4.05 4.29 -14.69
C GLU A 125 -3.85 5.52 -15.59
N ILE A 126 -3.03 6.46 -15.15
CA ILE A 126 -2.55 7.58 -15.97
C ILE A 126 -1.19 7.22 -16.57
N PHE A 127 -0.29 6.68 -15.75
CA PHE A 127 0.93 6.04 -16.24
C PHE A 127 1.47 5.00 -15.26
N ASN A 128 2.30 4.12 -15.80
CA ASN A 128 2.98 3.09 -15.04
C ASN A 128 4.35 2.80 -15.65
N ARG A 129 5.43 3.21 -14.97
CA ARG A 129 6.76 3.28 -15.55
C ARG A 129 7.79 2.56 -14.70
N LYS A 130 8.69 1.86 -15.37
CA LYS A 130 9.90 1.29 -14.79
C LYS A 130 10.97 2.37 -14.65
N LEU A 131 11.79 2.29 -13.60
CA LEU A 131 12.99 3.11 -13.38
C LEU A 131 14.10 2.77 -14.39
#